data_AF-A0A8S2XEW3-F1
#
_entry.id   AF-A0A8S2XEW3-F1
#
_cell.length_a   1.000
_cell.length_b   1.000
_cell.length_c   1.000
_cell.angle_alpha   90.00
_cell.angle_beta   90.00
_cell.angle_gamma   90.00
#
_symmetry.space_group_name_H-M   'P 1'
#
loop_
_entity.id
_entity.type
_entity.pdbx_description
1 polymer ?
#
loop_
_entity_poly.entity_id
_entity_poly.type
_entity_poly.pdbx_seq_one_letter_code
_entity_poly.pdbx_strand_id
1 'polypeptide(L)'
;IDQIPDLIKRFEQSENDDQKIEQQNEIERAFERYTYILNQYQEQPQLIDSYIEKMVDKLLNYIQHADANMKLVHLAGNFLYYLIKVRGFKAMANRFLPHEPYHLVLVLSLIEREISLTSASTDTSDSWMTIYSLFIWLGTTCMVPLDLCRFDNKTKRQTTMNQILTVCKKYLYNWSYMRVIAFILGHFMSRQDCVRLCLNDYINNELIPIISQYEQNNDEEVMLKINACLQTLSYIFKFGQRENLMPY
;
A
#
# COMPACT_ATOMS: atom_id res chain seq x y z
N ILE A 1 12.98 -12.55 -11.73
CA ILE A 1 11.80 -11.80 -12.23
C ILE A 1 11.31 -12.39 -13.55
N ASP A 2 12.17 -12.60 -14.54
CA ASP A 2 11.73 -13.15 -15.85
C ASP A 2 11.18 -14.58 -15.78
N GLN A 3 11.56 -15.35 -14.77
CA GLN A 3 11.06 -16.71 -14.54
C GLN A 3 9.70 -16.74 -13.81
N ILE A 4 9.21 -15.62 -13.26
CA ILE A 4 7.99 -15.57 -12.44
C ILE A 4 6.75 -16.10 -13.19
N PRO A 5 6.48 -15.71 -14.45
CA PRO A 5 5.31 -16.20 -15.19
C PRO A 5 5.42 -17.68 -15.56
N ASP A 6 6.62 -18.14 -15.90
CA ASP A 6 6.86 -19.53 -16.26
C ASP A 6 6.70 -20.45 -15.05
N LEU A 7 7.14 -20.00 -13.87
CA LEU A 7 6.94 -20.71 -12.60
C LEU A 7 5.45 -20.82 -12.25
N ILE A 8 4.67 -19.75 -12.46
CA ILE A 8 3.24 -19.75 -12.13
C ILE A 8 2.38 -20.51 -13.14
N LYS A 9 2.68 -20.42 -14.44
CA LYS A 9 1.99 -21.24 -15.45
C LYS A 9 2.21 -22.73 -15.21
N ARG A 10 3.41 -23.13 -14.79
CA ARG A 10 3.71 -24.51 -14.39
C ARG A 10 2.93 -24.92 -13.13
N PHE A 11 2.70 -23.99 -12.22
CA PHE A 11 1.93 -24.22 -10.99
C PHE A 11 0.44 -24.45 -11.28
N GLU A 12 -0.16 -23.65 -12.16
CA GLU A 12 -1.56 -23.84 -12.60
C GLU A 12 -1.77 -25.13 -13.40
N GLN A 13 -0.74 -25.61 -14.11
CA GLN A 13 -0.79 -26.81 -14.94
C GLN A 13 -0.44 -28.11 -14.18
N SER A 14 -0.04 -28.02 -12.92
CA SER A 14 0.35 -29.20 -12.13
C SER A 14 -0.87 -29.89 -11.50
N GLU A 15 -1.11 -31.14 -11.90
CA GLU A 15 -2.25 -31.93 -11.43
C GLU A 15 -1.97 -32.70 -10.12
N ASN A 16 -0.69 -32.99 -9.80
CA ASN A 16 -0.28 -33.79 -8.63
C ASN A 16 0.32 -32.95 -7.48
N ASP A 17 0.04 -33.36 -6.24
CA ASP A 17 0.47 -32.63 -5.03
C ASP A 17 2.00 -32.60 -4.85
N ASP A 18 2.72 -33.66 -5.21
CA ASP A 18 4.19 -33.69 -5.15
C ASP A 18 4.83 -32.66 -6.11
N GLN A 19 4.24 -32.44 -7.29
CA GLN A 19 4.71 -31.46 -8.27
C GLN A 19 4.42 -30.02 -7.81
N LYS A 20 3.31 -29.80 -7.11
CA LYS A 20 3.00 -28.49 -6.50
C LYS A 20 4.00 -28.14 -5.40
N ILE A 21 4.39 -29.12 -4.57
CA ILE A 21 5.37 -28.93 -3.50
C ILE A 21 6.75 -28.59 -4.08
N GLU A 22 7.20 -29.31 -5.10
CA GLU A 22 8.50 -29.06 -5.73
C GLU A 22 8.58 -27.65 -6.34
N GLN A 23 7.52 -27.20 -7.00
CA GLN A 23 7.46 -25.86 -7.60
C GLN A 23 7.34 -24.73 -6.56
N GLN A 24 6.60 -24.97 -5.47
CA GLN A 24 6.57 -24.05 -4.35
C GLN A 24 7.98 -23.84 -3.76
N ASN A 25 8.75 -24.93 -3.61
CA ASN A 25 10.14 -24.85 -3.18
C ASN A 25 11.03 -24.08 -4.17
N GLU A 26 10.79 -24.19 -5.48
CA GLU A 26 11.51 -23.38 -6.48
C GLU A 26 11.22 -21.88 -6.36
N ILE A 27 9.95 -21.52 -6.15
CA ILE A 27 9.52 -20.13 -5.95
C ILE A 27 10.16 -19.57 -4.68
N GLU A 28 10.13 -20.33 -3.58
CA GLU A 28 10.76 -19.95 -2.31
C GLU A 28 12.26 -19.75 -2.46
N ARG A 29 12.98 -20.69 -3.10
CA ARG A 29 14.43 -20.53 -3.38
C ARG A 29 14.72 -19.30 -4.24
N ALA A 30 13.90 -19.04 -5.26
CA ALA A 30 14.06 -17.86 -6.10
C ALA A 30 13.84 -16.56 -5.29
N PHE A 31 12.87 -16.56 -4.40
CA PHE A 31 12.58 -15.45 -3.50
C PHE A 31 13.69 -15.27 -2.45
N GLU A 32 14.18 -16.32 -1.82
CA GLU A 32 15.32 -16.28 -0.89
C GLU A 32 16.57 -15.72 -1.57
N ARG A 33 16.90 -16.21 -2.77
CA ARG A 33 18.03 -15.68 -3.54
C ARG A 33 17.84 -14.19 -3.86
N TYR A 34 16.64 -13.81 -4.26
CA TYR A 34 16.30 -12.42 -4.55
C TYR A 34 16.47 -11.52 -3.33
N THR A 35 15.92 -11.93 -2.19
CA THR A 35 16.03 -11.18 -0.94
C THR A 35 17.46 -11.13 -0.44
N TYR A 36 18.23 -12.22 -0.57
CA TYR A 36 19.65 -12.25 -0.24
C TYR A 36 20.45 -11.23 -1.04
N ILE A 37 20.24 -11.17 -2.37
CA ILE A 37 20.92 -10.21 -3.26
C ILE A 37 20.51 -8.77 -2.89
N LEU A 38 19.21 -8.50 -2.75
CA LEU A 38 18.72 -7.17 -2.40
C LEU A 38 19.22 -6.69 -1.04
N ASN A 39 19.35 -7.58 -0.06
CA ASN A 39 19.84 -7.23 1.27
C ASN A 39 21.30 -6.73 1.24
N GLN A 40 22.11 -7.15 0.26
CA GLN A 40 23.48 -6.64 0.11
C GLN A 40 23.53 -5.14 -0.23
N TYR A 41 22.44 -4.58 -0.75
CA TYR A 41 22.34 -3.17 -1.12
C TYR A 41 21.70 -2.30 -0.02
N GLN A 42 21.41 -2.84 1.18
CA GLN A 42 20.78 -2.05 2.25
C GLN A 42 21.62 -0.86 2.71
N GLU A 43 22.94 -1.03 2.79
CA GLU A 43 23.86 0.05 3.21
C GLU A 43 23.97 1.17 2.15
N GLN A 44 23.87 0.82 0.86
CA GLN A 44 23.92 1.78 -0.26
C GLN A 44 22.83 1.46 -1.31
N PRO A 45 21.56 1.79 -1.04
CA PRO A 45 20.45 1.42 -1.92
C PRO A 45 20.50 2.09 -3.29
N GLN A 46 21.22 3.20 -3.44
CA GLN A 46 21.29 3.94 -4.71
C GLN A 46 21.97 3.13 -5.83
N LEU A 47 22.81 2.14 -5.48
CA LEU A 47 23.54 1.32 -6.45
C LEU A 47 22.62 0.47 -7.34
N ILE A 48 21.42 0.15 -6.86
CA ILE A 48 20.45 -0.66 -7.61
C ILE A 48 19.41 0.20 -8.37
N ASP A 49 19.42 1.52 -8.19
CA ASP A 49 18.39 2.42 -8.74
C ASP A 49 18.22 2.27 -10.27
N SER A 50 19.30 1.97 -11.01
CA SER A 50 19.27 1.76 -12.47
C SER A 50 18.55 0.48 -12.90
N TYR A 51 18.39 -0.48 -12.00
CA TYR A 51 17.68 -1.74 -12.23
C TYR A 51 16.28 -1.72 -11.64
N ILE A 52 16.03 -0.95 -10.56
CA ILE A 52 14.74 -0.89 -9.87
C ILE A 52 13.61 -0.55 -10.86
N GLU A 53 13.79 0.45 -11.72
CA GLU A 53 12.75 0.89 -12.67
C GLU A 53 12.26 -0.26 -13.54
N LYS A 54 13.17 -0.97 -14.21
CA LYS A 54 12.84 -2.14 -15.04
C LYS A 54 12.22 -3.30 -14.24
N MET A 55 12.63 -3.46 -12.99
CA MET A 55 12.09 -4.51 -12.12
C MET A 55 10.67 -4.18 -11.69
N VAL A 56 10.42 -2.93 -11.31
CA VAL A 56 9.09 -2.42 -10.96
C VAL A 56 8.15 -2.53 -12.14
N ASP A 57 8.53 -2.05 -13.33
CA ASP A 57 7.69 -2.14 -14.54
C ASP A 57 7.20 -3.56 -14.80
N LYS A 58 8.10 -4.54 -14.70
CA LYS A 58 7.75 -5.96 -14.86
C LYS A 58 6.78 -6.45 -13.78
N LEU A 59 7.04 -6.11 -12.52
CA LEU A 59 6.18 -6.51 -11.40
C LEU A 59 4.79 -5.88 -11.49
N LEU A 60 4.71 -4.61 -11.89
CA LEU A 60 3.44 -3.91 -12.05
C LEU A 60 2.64 -4.45 -13.22
N ASN A 61 3.28 -4.84 -14.32
CA ASN A 61 2.60 -5.51 -15.43
C ASN A 61 1.86 -6.78 -14.94
N TYR A 62 2.50 -7.57 -14.08
CA TYR A 62 1.85 -8.75 -13.47
C TYR A 62 0.69 -8.40 -12.55
N ILE A 63 0.79 -7.30 -11.79
CA ILE A 63 -0.29 -6.84 -10.91
C ILE A 63 -1.46 -6.26 -11.74
N GLN A 64 -1.19 -5.61 -12.88
CA GLN A 64 -2.22 -5.03 -13.75
C GLN A 64 -3.07 -6.09 -14.46
N HIS A 65 -2.49 -7.26 -14.76
CA HIS A 65 -3.20 -8.37 -15.39
C HIS A 65 -3.85 -9.34 -14.36
N ALA A 66 -4.25 -8.79 -13.20
CA ALA A 66 -4.79 -9.51 -12.04
C ALA A 66 -6.10 -10.30 -12.28
N ASP A 67 -6.79 -10.08 -13.40
CA ASP A 67 -8.05 -10.77 -13.72
C ASP A 67 -7.85 -12.27 -13.98
N ALA A 68 -6.63 -12.72 -14.27
CA ALA A 68 -6.35 -14.12 -14.59
C ALA A 68 -5.86 -14.96 -13.40
N ASN A 69 -5.04 -14.40 -12.48
CA ASN A 69 -4.42 -15.20 -11.41
C ASN A 69 -3.99 -14.37 -10.19
N MET A 70 -4.66 -14.57 -9.06
CA MET A 70 -4.34 -13.93 -7.77
C MET A 70 -2.99 -14.34 -7.17
N LYS A 71 -2.54 -15.57 -7.39
CA LYS A 71 -1.24 -16.05 -6.90
C LYS A 71 -0.10 -15.29 -7.56
N LEU A 72 -0.24 -14.92 -8.83
CA LEU A 72 0.72 -14.08 -9.54
C LEU A 72 0.78 -12.67 -8.95
N VAL A 73 -0.37 -12.09 -8.63
CA VAL A 73 -0.45 -10.79 -7.97
C VAL A 73 0.26 -10.83 -6.62
N HIS A 74 0.02 -11.90 -5.83
CA HIS A 74 0.69 -12.07 -4.55
C HIS A 74 2.20 -12.22 -4.68
N LEU A 75 2.65 -13.06 -5.60
CA LEU A 75 4.07 -13.26 -5.82
C LEU A 75 4.74 -11.95 -6.24
N ALA A 76 4.18 -11.26 -7.25
CA ALA A 76 4.67 -9.97 -7.69
C ALA A 76 4.67 -8.93 -6.55
N GLY A 77 3.61 -8.90 -5.74
CA GLY A 77 3.50 -8.06 -4.54
C GLY A 77 4.58 -8.34 -3.50
N ASN A 78 4.95 -9.60 -3.28
CA ASN A 78 6.00 -9.99 -2.35
C ASN A 78 7.39 -9.54 -2.85
N PHE A 79 7.68 -9.73 -4.14
CA PHE A 79 8.92 -9.22 -4.76
C PHE A 79 8.99 -7.69 -4.71
N LEU A 80 7.87 -7.01 -4.94
CA LEU A 80 7.76 -5.55 -4.88
C LEU A 80 7.95 -5.03 -3.45
N TYR A 81 7.38 -5.70 -2.45
CA TYR A 81 7.56 -5.37 -1.03
C TYR A 81 9.03 -5.34 -0.63
N TYR A 82 9.83 -6.32 -1.06
CA TYR A 82 11.25 -6.33 -0.71
C TYR A 82 12.05 -5.20 -1.38
N LEU A 83 11.70 -4.79 -2.61
CA LEU A 83 12.29 -3.58 -3.22
C LEU A 83 11.96 -2.34 -2.39
N ILE A 84 10.69 -2.23 -1.98
CA ILE A 84 10.22 -1.16 -1.11
C ILE A 84 10.95 -1.15 0.23
N LYS A 85 11.19 -2.33 0.82
CA LYS A 85 11.91 -2.47 2.08
C LYS A 85 13.35 -1.97 1.96
N VAL A 86 14.07 -2.34 0.90
CA VAL A 86 15.48 -1.95 0.71
C VAL A 86 15.61 -0.48 0.32
N ARG A 87 14.76 0.01 -0.59
CA ARG A 87 14.89 1.39 -1.09
C ARG A 87 14.23 2.44 -0.21
N GLY A 88 13.20 2.03 0.54
CA GLY A 88 12.34 2.88 1.35
C GLY A 88 11.07 3.31 0.63
N PHE A 89 9.93 3.24 1.32
CA PHE A 89 8.61 3.51 0.74
C PHE A 89 8.46 4.91 0.11
N LYS A 90 9.11 5.95 0.68
CA LYS A 90 9.05 7.31 0.12
C LYS A 90 9.78 7.43 -1.22
N ALA A 91 10.94 6.78 -1.34
CA ALA A 91 11.71 6.79 -2.57
C ALA A 91 11.02 5.97 -3.66
N MET A 92 10.43 4.82 -3.29
CA MET A 92 9.58 4.04 -4.19
C MET A 92 8.37 4.83 -4.67
N ALA A 93 7.66 5.46 -3.74
CA ALA A 93 6.47 6.24 -4.04
C ALA A 93 6.73 7.41 -4.99
N ASN A 94 7.88 8.09 -4.85
CA ASN A 94 8.13 9.34 -5.58
C ASN A 94 8.88 9.15 -6.91
N ARG A 95 9.56 8.02 -7.12
CA ARG A 95 10.49 7.87 -8.25
C ARG A 95 10.20 6.67 -9.15
N PHE A 96 9.72 5.57 -8.58
CA PHE A 96 9.72 4.28 -9.30
C PHE A 96 8.31 3.76 -9.58
N LEU A 97 7.32 4.16 -8.78
CA LEU A 97 5.94 3.74 -8.98
C LEU A 97 5.21 4.72 -9.93
N PRO A 98 4.38 4.19 -10.85
CA PRO A 98 3.62 5.00 -11.75
C PRO A 98 2.60 5.86 -11.00
N HIS A 99 2.42 7.07 -11.50
CA HIS A 99 1.56 8.10 -10.93
C HIS A 99 0.25 8.26 -11.71
N GLU A 100 0.01 7.45 -12.75
CA GLU A 100 -1.11 7.66 -13.64
C GLU A 100 -2.47 7.39 -12.95
N PRO A 101 -3.46 8.27 -13.16
CA PRO A 101 -4.79 8.17 -12.57
C PRO A 101 -5.53 6.85 -12.81
N TYR A 102 -5.28 6.16 -13.93
CA TYR A 102 -5.99 4.92 -14.26
C TYR A 102 -5.64 3.79 -13.29
N HIS A 103 -4.45 3.83 -12.68
CA HIS A 103 -4.04 2.86 -11.68
C HIS A 103 -4.82 2.98 -10.38
N LEU A 104 -5.39 4.15 -10.08
CA LEU A 104 -6.13 4.40 -8.84
C LEU A 104 -7.26 3.37 -8.65
N VAL A 105 -8.10 3.22 -9.67
CA VAL A 105 -9.27 2.32 -9.61
C VAL A 105 -8.83 0.87 -9.50
N LEU A 106 -7.81 0.47 -10.27
CA LEU A 106 -7.24 -0.86 -10.23
C LEU A 106 -6.70 -1.19 -8.82
N VAL A 107 -5.79 -0.37 -8.30
CA VAL A 107 -5.15 -0.60 -7.00
C VAL A 107 -6.18 -0.62 -5.87
N LEU A 108 -7.14 0.30 -5.90
CA LEU A 108 -8.22 0.34 -4.91
C LEU A 108 -9.09 -0.93 -4.97
N SER A 109 -9.44 -1.39 -6.17
CA SER A 109 -10.22 -2.62 -6.34
C SER A 109 -9.48 -3.87 -5.85
N LEU A 110 -8.16 -3.93 -6.06
CA LEU A 110 -7.32 -5.01 -5.57
C LEU A 110 -7.26 -5.00 -4.04
N ILE A 111 -7.02 -3.84 -3.43
CA ILE A 111 -7.02 -3.72 -1.97
C ILE A 111 -8.37 -4.11 -1.37
N GLU A 112 -9.49 -3.65 -1.95
CA GLU A 112 -10.84 -4.05 -1.50
C GLU A 112 -11.04 -5.57 -1.58
N ARG A 113 -10.59 -6.20 -2.68
CA ARG A 113 -10.65 -7.65 -2.87
C ARG A 113 -9.83 -8.39 -1.81
N GLU A 114 -8.59 -7.98 -1.58
CA GLU A 114 -7.72 -8.55 -0.54
C GLU A 114 -8.34 -8.44 0.85
N ILE A 115 -8.92 -7.29 1.16
CA ILE A 115 -9.57 -7.05 2.44
C ILE A 115 -10.76 -7.98 2.64
N SER A 116 -11.58 -8.17 1.61
CA SER A 116 -12.74 -9.06 1.66
C SER A 116 -12.32 -10.52 1.85
N LEU A 117 -11.25 -10.95 1.20
CA LEU A 117 -10.72 -12.31 1.32
C LEU A 117 -10.10 -12.54 2.71
N THR A 118 -9.28 -11.60 3.19
CA THR A 118 -8.67 -11.65 4.54
C THR A 118 -9.73 -11.75 5.64
N SER A 119 -10.89 -11.09 5.49
CA SER A 119 -11.99 -11.24 6.46
C SER A 119 -12.74 -12.57 6.40
N ALA A 120 -12.57 -13.35 5.32
CA ALA A 120 -13.26 -14.62 5.10
C ALA A 120 -12.39 -15.85 5.36
N SER A 121 -11.05 -15.72 5.31
CA SER A 121 -10.10 -16.83 5.45
C SER A 121 -9.03 -16.55 6.52
N THR A 122 -8.81 -17.50 7.42
CA THR A 122 -7.82 -17.46 8.53
C THR A 122 -6.36 -17.68 8.09
N ASP A 123 -6.10 -17.98 6.81
CA ASP A 123 -4.75 -18.16 6.26
C ASP A 123 -4.16 -16.82 5.80
N THR A 124 -3.80 -15.98 6.78
CA THR A 124 -3.38 -14.58 6.57
C THR A 124 -1.87 -14.37 6.40
N SER A 125 -1.08 -15.39 6.07
CA SER A 125 0.39 -15.26 6.01
C SER A 125 0.91 -14.59 4.73
N ASP A 126 0.25 -14.77 3.58
CA ASP A 126 0.86 -14.44 2.28
C ASP A 126 0.40 -13.13 1.62
N SER A 127 -0.72 -12.53 2.06
CA SER A 127 -1.28 -11.35 1.39
C SER A 127 -0.75 -10.01 1.93
N TRP A 128 -0.18 -9.97 3.13
CA TRP A 128 0.13 -8.70 3.81
C TRP A 128 1.19 -7.86 3.08
N MET A 129 2.21 -8.49 2.48
CA MET A 129 3.25 -7.84 1.68
C MET A 129 2.67 -7.24 0.39
N THR A 130 1.72 -7.95 -0.21
CA THR A 130 0.98 -7.49 -1.39
C THR A 130 0.15 -6.26 -1.04
N ILE A 131 -0.65 -6.34 0.03
CA ILE A 131 -1.45 -5.21 0.53
C ILE A 131 -0.55 -4.00 0.83
N TYR A 132 0.61 -4.21 1.46
CA TYR A 132 1.56 -3.14 1.76
C TYR A 132 2.07 -2.45 0.50
N SER A 133 2.45 -3.23 -0.51
CA SER A 133 2.93 -2.72 -1.80
C SER A 133 1.84 -1.96 -2.54
N LEU A 134 0.61 -2.48 -2.54
CA LEU A 134 -0.56 -1.82 -3.13
C LEU A 134 -0.87 -0.50 -2.42
N PHE A 135 -0.76 -0.42 -1.09
CA PHE A 135 -0.97 0.83 -0.37
C PHE A 135 0.02 1.91 -0.78
N ILE A 136 1.29 1.57 -0.97
CA ILE A 136 2.28 2.56 -1.40
C ILE A 136 1.95 3.05 -2.80
N TRP A 137 1.54 2.15 -3.70
CA TRP A 137 1.08 2.52 -5.03
C TRP A 137 -0.19 3.39 -4.98
N LEU A 138 -1.15 3.09 -4.10
CA LEU A 138 -2.29 3.96 -3.86
C LEU A 138 -1.83 5.36 -3.43
N GLY A 139 -0.85 5.43 -2.53
CA GLY A 139 -0.22 6.68 -2.11
C GLY A 139 0.32 7.54 -3.23
N THR A 140 0.97 6.93 -4.23
CA THR A 140 1.55 7.67 -5.37
C THR A 140 0.47 8.29 -6.24
N THR A 141 -0.65 7.60 -6.42
CA THR A 141 -1.81 8.12 -7.16
C THR A 141 -2.50 9.26 -6.41
N CYS A 142 -2.53 9.21 -5.08
CA CYS A 142 -3.08 10.28 -4.23
C CYS A 142 -2.25 11.57 -4.26
N MET A 143 -0.95 11.51 -4.55
CA MET A 143 -0.09 12.70 -4.67
C MET A 143 -0.41 13.57 -5.89
N VAL A 144 -0.99 12.97 -6.94
CA VAL A 144 -1.26 13.68 -8.20
C VAL A 144 -2.53 14.52 -8.09
N PRO A 145 -2.50 15.82 -8.45
CA PRO A 145 -3.69 16.67 -8.45
C PRO A 145 -4.66 16.20 -9.53
N LEU A 146 -5.69 15.48 -9.13
CA LEU A 146 -6.65 14.78 -9.99
C LEU A 146 -8.04 14.89 -9.39
N ASP A 147 -9.09 15.23 -10.14
CA ASP A 147 -10.44 15.23 -9.56
C ASP A 147 -10.91 13.80 -9.26
N LEU A 148 -10.94 13.40 -7.98
CA LEU A 148 -11.37 12.05 -7.55
C LEU A 148 -12.81 11.74 -7.98
N CYS A 149 -13.66 12.76 -8.08
CA CYS A 149 -15.05 12.63 -8.52
C CYS A 149 -15.19 12.02 -9.93
N ARG A 150 -14.15 12.07 -10.77
CA ARG A 150 -14.16 11.44 -12.10
C ARG A 150 -14.16 9.91 -12.05
N PHE A 151 -13.72 9.35 -10.93
CA PHE A 151 -13.62 7.91 -10.71
C PHE A 151 -14.76 7.37 -9.82
N ASP A 152 -15.67 8.24 -9.40
CA ASP A 152 -16.80 7.87 -8.56
C ASP A 152 -17.67 6.84 -9.27
N ASN A 153 -17.79 5.67 -8.65
CA ASN A 153 -18.66 4.63 -9.16
C ASN A 153 -20.10 4.92 -8.75
N LYS A 154 -20.88 5.46 -9.69
CA LYS A 154 -22.30 5.78 -9.51
C LYS A 154 -23.16 4.59 -9.05
N THR A 155 -22.71 3.35 -9.30
CA THR A 155 -23.44 2.14 -8.91
C THR A 155 -23.27 1.79 -7.42
N LYS A 156 -22.08 2.01 -6.84
CA LYS A 156 -21.79 1.68 -5.43
C LYS A 156 -22.30 2.74 -4.43
N ARG A 157 -22.84 3.88 -4.90
CA ARG A 157 -23.25 5.04 -4.07
C ARG A 157 -22.17 5.54 -3.09
N GLN A 158 -20.92 5.17 -3.31
CA GLN A 158 -19.77 5.56 -2.49
C GLN A 158 -18.78 6.28 -3.38
N THR A 159 -18.27 7.41 -2.91
CA THR A 159 -17.24 8.18 -3.63
C THR A 159 -15.89 7.47 -3.50
N THR A 160 -15.04 7.62 -4.52
CA THR A 160 -13.66 7.10 -4.49
C THR A 160 -12.88 7.67 -3.30
N MET A 161 -13.15 8.94 -2.97
CA MET A 161 -12.64 9.62 -1.78
C MET A 161 -13.00 8.86 -0.49
N ASN A 162 -14.28 8.52 -0.30
CA ASN A 162 -14.73 7.79 0.89
C ASN A 162 -14.16 6.36 0.92
N GLN A 163 -14.04 5.69 -0.22
CA GLN A 163 -13.43 4.36 -0.29
C GLN A 163 -11.97 4.39 0.17
N ILE A 164 -11.17 5.33 -0.33
CA ILE A 164 -9.77 5.51 0.09
C ILE A 164 -9.70 5.77 1.59
N LEU A 165 -10.53 6.68 2.11
CA LEU A 165 -10.57 6.98 3.54
C LEU A 165 -10.92 5.76 4.39
N THR A 166 -11.95 5.00 4.03
CA THR A 166 -12.37 3.80 4.76
C THR A 166 -11.24 2.76 4.80
N VAL A 167 -10.60 2.52 3.66
CA VAL A 167 -9.52 1.53 3.53
C VAL A 167 -8.28 1.98 4.32
N CYS A 168 -7.87 3.25 4.21
CA CYS A 168 -6.74 3.79 4.98
C CYS A 168 -7.03 3.73 6.49
N LYS A 169 -8.20 4.16 6.95
CA LYS A 169 -8.56 4.13 8.39
C LYS A 169 -8.51 2.71 8.97
N LYS A 170 -8.93 1.69 8.20
CA LYS A 170 -8.86 0.29 8.62
C LYS A 170 -7.43 -0.19 8.93
N TYR A 171 -6.44 0.30 8.18
CA TYR A 171 -5.03 -0.10 8.33
C TYR A 171 -4.17 0.89 9.12
N LEU A 172 -4.70 2.06 9.48
CA LEU A 172 -3.98 3.10 10.20
C LEU A 172 -3.45 2.61 11.56
N TYR A 173 -4.26 1.83 12.27
CA TYR A 173 -3.95 1.31 13.61
C TYR A 173 -3.26 -0.05 13.57
N ASN A 174 -2.57 -0.39 12.49
CA ASN A 174 -1.74 -1.57 12.40
C ASN A 174 -0.26 -1.15 12.38
N TRP A 175 0.54 -1.69 13.32
CA TRP A 175 1.97 -1.38 13.46
C TRP A 175 2.76 -1.43 12.15
N SER A 176 2.48 -2.43 11.31
CA SER A 176 3.20 -2.65 10.06
C SER A 176 2.89 -1.58 9.01
N TYR A 177 1.65 -1.08 8.99
CA TYR A 177 1.15 -0.17 7.95
C TYR A 177 1.10 1.30 8.40
N MET A 178 1.05 1.57 9.70
CA MET A 178 0.83 2.88 10.32
C MET A 178 1.60 4.01 9.61
N ARG A 179 2.93 3.84 9.44
CA ARG A 179 3.78 4.89 8.84
C ARG A 179 3.46 5.17 7.37
N VAL A 180 3.09 4.14 6.61
CA VAL A 180 2.72 4.27 5.20
C VAL A 180 1.34 4.88 5.08
N ILE A 181 0.36 4.39 5.85
CA ILE A 181 -0.99 4.92 5.82
C ILE A 181 -1.02 6.39 6.26
N ALA A 182 -0.32 6.74 7.34
CA ALA A 182 -0.20 8.13 7.79
C ALA A 182 0.43 9.03 6.71
N PHE A 183 1.41 8.52 5.96
CA PHE A 183 2.02 9.24 4.83
C PHE A 183 1.01 9.45 3.68
N ILE A 184 0.24 8.42 3.33
CA ILE A 184 -0.83 8.50 2.31
C ILE A 184 -1.90 9.50 2.73
N LEU A 185 -2.38 9.38 3.97
CA LEU A 185 -3.38 10.29 4.53
C LEU A 185 -2.87 11.73 4.57
N GLY A 186 -1.62 11.96 4.93
CA GLY A 186 -1.02 13.29 4.87
C GLY A 186 -1.07 13.90 3.47
N HIS A 187 -0.66 13.16 2.44
CA HIS A 187 -0.77 13.62 1.06
C HIS A 187 -2.23 13.81 0.63
N PHE A 188 -3.09 12.85 0.95
CA PHE A 188 -4.51 12.87 0.60
C PHE A 188 -5.23 14.08 1.21
N MET A 189 -5.03 14.34 2.50
CA MET A 189 -5.65 15.46 3.21
C MET A 189 -5.10 16.83 2.79
N SER A 190 -3.92 16.85 2.18
CA SER A 190 -3.29 18.08 1.66
C SER A 190 -3.80 18.48 0.27
N ARG A 191 -4.62 17.65 -0.37
CA ARG A 191 -5.21 17.93 -1.68
C ARG A 191 -6.34 18.94 -1.58
N GLN A 192 -6.51 19.79 -2.60
CA GLN A 192 -7.50 20.88 -2.58
C GLN A 192 -8.96 20.40 -2.44
N ASP A 193 -9.29 19.23 -2.99
CA ASP A 193 -10.60 18.58 -2.87
C ASP A 193 -10.85 18.10 -1.43
N CYS A 194 -9.88 17.37 -0.86
CA CYS A 194 -9.96 16.85 0.50
C CYS A 194 -9.92 17.93 1.59
N VAL A 195 -9.14 18.99 1.39
CA VAL A 195 -9.09 20.15 2.30
C VAL A 195 -10.48 20.73 2.51
N ARG A 196 -11.27 20.84 1.44
CA ARG A 196 -12.62 21.43 1.49
C ARG A 196 -13.67 20.51 2.10
N LEU A 197 -13.54 19.20 1.88
CA LEU A 197 -14.61 18.23 2.17
C LEU A 197 -14.36 17.37 3.40
N CYS A 198 -13.11 17.11 3.77
CA CYS A 198 -12.78 16.07 4.76
C CYS A 198 -11.81 16.52 5.85
N LEU A 199 -10.95 17.51 5.60
CA LEU A 199 -9.86 17.87 6.51
C LEU A 199 -10.37 18.30 7.90
N ASN A 200 -11.39 19.16 7.95
CA ASN A 200 -11.96 19.67 9.20
C ASN A 200 -12.52 18.52 10.04
N ASP A 201 -13.41 17.72 9.43
CA ASP A 201 -14.03 16.59 10.10
C ASP A 201 -13.00 15.57 10.56
N TYR A 202 -11.96 15.31 9.76
CA TYR A 202 -10.93 14.35 10.12
C TYR A 202 -10.06 14.83 11.29
N ILE A 203 -9.62 16.09 11.30
CA ILE A 203 -8.80 16.61 12.41
C ILE A 203 -9.63 16.71 13.69
N ASN A 204 -10.77 17.40 13.62
CA ASN A 204 -11.54 17.77 14.82
C ASN A 204 -12.40 16.64 15.37
N ASN A 205 -13.02 15.82 14.51
CA ASN A 205 -13.93 14.78 14.97
C ASN A 205 -13.26 13.41 15.14
N GLU A 206 -12.08 13.18 14.56
CA GLU A 206 -11.39 11.88 14.65
C GLU A 206 -10.04 11.97 15.36
N LEU A 207 -9.10 12.80 14.87
CA LEU A 207 -7.73 12.78 15.39
C LEU A 207 -7.62 13.39 16.79
N ILE A 208 -8.19 14.58 17.01
CA ILE A 208 -8.10 15.27 18.31
C ILE A 208 -8.72 14.44 19.45
N PRO A 209 -9.95 13.88 19.31
CA PRO A 209 -10.55 13.08 20.37
C PRO A 209 -9.71 11.86 20.77
N ILE A 210 -9.06 11.20 19.81
CA ILE A 210 -8.18 10.05 20.10
C ILE A 210 -6.92 10.48 20.85
N ILE A 211 -6.35 11.63 20.51
CA ILE A 211 -5.17 12.15 21.20
C ILE A 211 -5.53 12.57 22.64
N SER A 212 -6.69 13.19 22.85
CA SER A 212 -7.15 13.60 24.19
C SER A 212 -7.44 12.43 25.13
N GLN A 213 -7.71 11.22 24.61
CA GLN A 213 -7.90 10.02 25.43
C GLN A 213 -6.62 9.53 26.11
N TYR A 214 -5.45 10.04 25.71
CA TYR A 214 -4.14 9.69 26.28
C TYR A 214 -4.03 9.95 27.78
N GLU A 215 -4.69 10.99 28.29
CA GLU A 215 -4.57 11.38 29.71
C GLU A 215 -5.12 10.31 30.67
N GLN A 216 -5.86 9.31 30.17
CA GLN A 216 -6.66 8.41 30.99
C GLN A 216 -6.17 6.95 31.03
N ASN A 217 -5.45 6.44 30.02
CA ASN A 217 -5.05 5.02 29.94
C ASN A 217 -3.68 4.80 29.28
N ASN A 218 -2.83 3.96 29.88
CA ASN A 218 -1.45 3.65 29.45
C ASN A 218 -1.33 2.34 28.64
N ASP A 219 -2.41 1.91 27.98
CA ASP A 219 -2.43 0.64 27.24
C ASP A 219 -1.65 0.72 25.91
N GLU A 220 -0.99 -0.36 25.51
CA GLU A 220 -0.22 -0.44 24.26
C GLU A 220 -1.06 -0.14 23.00
N GLU A 221 -2.33 -0.54 23.00
CA GLU A 221 -3.25 -0.27 21.88
C GLU A 221 -3.58 1.23 21.77
N VAL A 222 -3.74 1.91 22.91
CA VAL A 222 -3.99 3.36 22.98
C VAL A 222 -2.75 4.11 22.48
N MET A 223 -1.55 3.69 22.90
CA MET A 223 -0.28 4.23 22.42
C MET A 223 -0.12 4.09 20.90
N LEU A 224 -0.49 2.95 20.32
CA LEU A 224 -0.47 2.76 18.87
C LEU A 224 -1.42 3.74 18.16
N LYS A 225 -2.66 3.88 18.65
CA LYS A 225 -3.65 4.80 18.07
C LYS A 225 -3.17 6.25 18.10
N ILE A 226 -2.58 6.68 19.22
CA ILE A 226 -2.04 8.03 19.37
C ILE A 226 -0.85 8.24 18.43
N ASN A 227 0.09 7.30 18.39
CA ASN A 227 1.24 7.38 17.47
C ASN A 227 0.78 7.49 16.02
N ALA A 228 -0.24 6.73 15.63
CA ALA A 228 -0.82 6.79 14.30
C ALA A 228 -1.45 8.17 14.01
N CYS A 229 -2.18 8.74 14.96
CA CYS A 229 -2.81 10.06 14.83
C CYS A 229 -1.76 11.17 14.75
N LEU A 230 -0.79 11.20 15.66
CA LEU A 230 0.30 12.18 15.68
C LEU A 230 1.15 12.10 14.41
N GLN A 231 1.46 10.89 13.93
CA GLN A 231 2.20 10.71 12.69
C GLN A 231 1.42 11.22 11.47
N THR A 232 0.10 11.02 11.47
CA THR A 232 -0.79 11.52 10.41
C THR A 232 -0.86 13.05 10.44
N LEU A 233 -1.08 13.66 11.61
CA LEU A 233 -1.02 15.12 11.78
C LEU A 233 0.32 15.69 11.33
N SER A 234 1.43 15.06 11.72
CA SER A 234 2.77 15.48 11.29
C SER A 234 2.90 15.52 9.75
N TYR A 235 2.36 14.52 9.04
CA TYR A 235 2.37 14.53 7.58
C TYR A 235 1.41 15.54 6.97
N ILE A 236 0.22 15.74 7.56
CA ILE A 236 -0.73 16.78 7.13
C ILE A 236 -0.06 18.16 7.24
N PHE A 237 0.57 18.48 8.37
CA PHE A 237 1.30 19.74 8.56
C PHE A 237 2.51 19.87 7.65
N LYS A 238 3.17 18.75 7.31
CA LYS A 238 4.32 18.76 6.42
C LYS A 238 3.96 19.04 4.95
N PHE A 239 2.83 18.50 4.48
CA PHE A 239 2.46 18.56 3.06
C PHE A 239 1.39 19.61 2.75
N GLY A 240 0.58 19.99 3.73
CA GLY A 240 -0.51 20.95 3.55
C GLY A 240 0.00 22.39 3.44
N GLN A 241 -0.77 23.21 2.72
CA GLN A 241 -0.53 24.64 2.63
C GLN A 241 -0.87 25.34 3.94
N ARG A 242 -0.06 26.31 4.35
CA ARG A 242 -0.20 27.01 5.63
C ARG A 242 -1.58 27.64 5.77
N GLU A 243 -2.09 28.25 4.71
CA GLU A 243 -3.38 28.97 4.70
C GLU A 243 -4.55 28.07 5.11
N ASN A 244 -4.51 26.80 4.69
CA ASN A 244 -5.55 25.82 4.99
C ASN A 244 -5.44 25.25 6.40
N LEU A 245 -4.27 25.35 7.03
CA LEU A 245 -3.97 24.75 8.33
C LEU A 245 -4.00 25.75 9.49
N MET A 246 -3.94 27.07 9.21
CA MET A 246 -4.06 28.12 10.22
C MET A 246 -5.25 28.01 11.20
N PRO A 247 -6.41 27.44 10.83
CA PRO A 247 -7.54 27.31 11.75
C PRO A 247 -7.41 26.22 12.83
N TYR A 248 -6.41 25.33 12.73
CA TYR A 248 -6.21 24.16 13.60
C TYR A 248 -4.90 24.28 14.39
#